data_AF-A0A9K3JK78-F1
#
_entry.id   AF-A0A9K3JK78-F1
#
_cell.length_a   1.000
_cell.length_b   1.000
_cell.length_c   1.000
_cell.angle_alpha   90.00
_cell.angle_beta   90.00
_cell.angle_gamma   90.00
#
_symmetry.space_group_name_H-M   'P 1'
#
loop_
_entity.id
_entity.type
_entity.pdbx_description
1 polymer ?
#
loop_
_entity_poly.entity_id
_entity_poly.type
_entity_poly.pdbx_seq_one_letter_code
_entity_poly.pdbx_strand_id
1 'polypeptide(L)' 'MWHIGLCIAALVVISITYWVYKWRNPKCTGNLPPGSMGLPLFGESMQFFAPNRRWDTPPFFKERIER' A
#
# COMPACT_ATOMS: atom_id res chain seq x y z
N MET A 1 36.76 -1.87 -5.82
CA MET A 1 35.62 -2.53 -6.51
C MET A 1 34.57 -3.04 -5.51
N TRP A 2 34.92 -3.81 -4.47
CA TRP A 2 33.97 -4.37 -3.48
C TRP A 2 33.24 -3.33 -2.62
N HIS A 3 33.96 -2.32 -2.10
CA HIS A 3 33.37 -1.27 -1.26
C HIS A 3 32.30 -0.44 -1.97
N ILE A 4 32.47 -0.19 -3.28
CA ILE A 4 31.49 0.57 -4.07
C ILE A 4 30.19 -0.24 -4.18
N GLY A 5 30.29 -1.55 -4.44
CA GLY A 5 29.13 -2.45 -4.47
C GLY A 5 28.38 -2.51 -3.15
N LEU A 6 29.11 -2.58 -2.03
CA LEU A 6 28.51 -2.53 -0.68
C LEU A 6 27.80 -1.20 -0.40
N CYS A 7 28.41 -0.07 -0.78
CA CYS A 7 27.78 1.24 -0.63
C CYS A 7 26.48 1.35 -1.44
N ILE A 8 26.48 0.87 -2.69
CA ILE A 8 25.28 0.87 -3.53
C ILE A 8 24.18 -0.02 -2.92
N ALA A 9 24.54 -1.22 -2.46
CA ALA A 9 23.58 -2.12 -1.82
C ALA A 9 22.96 -1.49 -0.56
N ALA A 10 23.77 -0.84 0.28
CA ALA A 10 23.28 -0.15 1.47
C ALA A 10 22.30 0.98 1.12
N LEU A 11 22.62 1.80 0.10
CA LEU A 11 21.73 2.87 -0.35
C LEU A 11 20.39 2.34 -0.87
N VAL A 12 20.41 1.23 -1.62
CA VAL A 12 19.18 0.58 -2.11
C VAL A 12 18.31 0.11 -0.95
N VAL A 13 18.90 -0.57 0.05
CA VAL A 13 18.16 -1.04 1.22
C VAL A 13 17.55 0.12 2.00
N ILE A 14 18.32 1.19 2.23
CA ILE A 14 17.84 2.39 2.93
C ILE A 14 16.70 3.04 2.14
N SER A 15 16.84 3.17 0.83
CA SER A 15 15.82 3.76 -0.05
C SER A 15 14.52 2.97 -0.02
N ILE A 16 14.59 1.63 -0.13
CA ILE A 16 13.42 0.74 -0.04
C ILE A 16 12.77 0.87 1.34
N THR A 17 13.57 0.85 2.41
CA THR A 17 13.05 0.94 3.79
C THR A 17 12.34 2.28 4.03
N TYR A 18 12.94 3.38 3.57
CA TYR A 18 12.34 4.72 3.67
C TYR A 18 11.04 4.81 2.87
N TRP A 19 11.02 4.25 1.66
CA TRP A 19 9.84 4.23 0.82
C TRP A 19 8.70 3.41 1.43
N VAL A 20 8.99 2.23 1.99
CA VAL A 20 8.01 1.41 2.73
C VAL A 20 7.52 2.12 3.99
N TYR A 21 8.40 2.80 4.73
CA TYR A 21 8.00 3.56 5.91
C TYR A 21 7.05 4.71 5.54
N LYS A 22 7.39 5.48 4.50
CA LYS A 22 6.56 6.56 3.98
C LYS A 22 5.23 6.04 3.43
N TRP A 23 5.24 4.87 2.79
CA TRP A 23 4.01 4.19 2.36
C TRP A 23 3.12 3.92 3.56
N ARG A 24 3.63 3.29 4.61
CA ARG A 24 2.80 2.91 5.77
C ARG A 24 2.31 4.11 6.57
N ASN A 25 2.98 5.25 6.49
CA ASN A 25 2.62 6.47 7.21
C ASN A 25 2.45 7.66 6.24
N PRO A 26 1.34 7.69 5.46
CA PRO A 26 1.01 8.86 4.66
C PRO A 26 0.83 10.08 5.56
N LYS A 27 1.27 11.24 5.08
CA LYS A 27 0.95 12.51 5.72
C LYS A 27 -0.52 12.83 5.44
N CYS A 28 -1.41 12.33 6.27
CA CYS A 28 -2.83 12.65 6.21
C CYS A 28 -3.12 13.87 7.08
N THR A 29 -3.47 15.00 6.46
CA THR A 29 -3.98 16.18 7.15
C THR A 29 -5.51 16.14 7.11
N GLY A 30 -6.14 15.62 8.17
CA GLY A 30 -7.60 15.51 8.29
C GLY A 30 -8.06 14.15 8.81
N ASN A 31 -9.36 14.03 9.07
CA ASN A 31 -9.98 12.80 9.53
C ASN A 31 -10.35 11.92 8.33
N LEU A 32 -9.41 11.11 7.84
CA LEU A 32 -9.73 10.10 6.82
C LEU A 32 -10.50 8.93 7.45
N PRO A 33 -11.44 8.31 6.71
CA PRO A 33 -12.06 7.09 7.18
C PRO A 33 -10.99 6.02 7.41
N PRO A 34 -11.08 5.26 8.51
CA PRO A 34 -10.10 4.23 8.83
C PRO A 34 -10.03 3.20 7.69
N GLY A 35 -8.85 3.03 7.10
CA GLY A 35 -8.67 2.20 5.92
C GLY A 35 -7.24 1.71 5.75
N SER A 36 -7.10 0.56 5.08
CA SER A 36 -5.80 0.04 4.68
C SER A 36 -5.30 0.80 3.44
N MET A 37 -3.98 0.96 3.37
CA MET A 37 -3.31 1.55 2.21
C MET A 37 -2.97 0.51 1.13
N GLY A 38 -3.16 -0.78 1.44
CA GLY A 38 -2.90 -1.90 0.54
C GLY A 38 -1.41 -2.13 0.24
N LEU A 39 -1.13 -2.88 -0.82
CA LEU A 39 0.22 -3.27 -1.24
C LEU A 39 1.00 -2.08 -1.82
N PRO A 40 2.33 -2.03 -1.63
CA PRO A 40 3.21 -0.95 -2.06
C PRO A 40 3.28 -0.59 -3.56
N LEU A 41 2.45 -1.15 -4.43
CA LEU A 41 2.33 -0.70 -5.83
C LEU A 41 0.89 -0.86 -6.33
N PHE A 42 0.25 -1.96 -5.95
CA PHE A 42 -1.10 -2.29 -6.38
C PHE A 42 -2.19 -1.80 -5.42
N GLY A 43 -1.83 -1.31 -4.24
CA GLY A 43 -2.79 -0.92 -3.20
C GLY A 43 -3.78 -2.05 -2.92
N GLU A 44 -5.06 -1.73 -3.01
CA GLU A 44 -6.18 -2.69 -2.90
C GLU A 44 -6.83 -3.00 -4.27
N SER A 45 -6.18 -2.64 -5.39
CA SER A 45 -6.76 -2.82 -6.73
C SER A 45 -7.13 -4.28 -7.03
N MET A 46 -6.37 -5.26 -6.54
CA MET A 46 -6.72 -6.68 -6.70
C MET A 46 -8.06 -7.03 -6.05
N GLN A 47 -8.36 -6.44 -4.90
CA GLN A 47 -9.62 -6.65 -4.18
C GLN A 47 -10.77 -5.89 -4.83
N PHE A 48 -10.47 -4.74 -5.46
CA PHE A 48 -11.43 -3.98 -6.27
C PHE A 48 -11.85 -4.74 -7.54
N PHE A 49 -10.90 -5.38 -8.24
CA PHE A 49 -11.17 -6.16 -9.45
C PHE A 49 -11.55 -7.62 -9.20
N ALA A 50 -11.67 -8.03 -7.93
CA ALA A 50 -12.06 -9.39 -7.59
C ALA A 50 -13.47 -9.69 -8.16
N PRO A 51 -13.67 -10.85 -8.80
CA PRO A 51 -14.95 -11.18 -9.43
C PRO A 51 -16.04 -11.28 -8.36
N ASN A 52 -17.05 -10.40 -8.45
CA ASN A 52 -18.21 -10.48 -7.59
C ASN A 52 -19.27 -11.36 -8.26
N ARG A 53 -19.62 -12.48 -7.61
CA ARG A 53 -20.59 -13.46 -8.16
C ARG A 53 -22.06 -13.02 -7.99
N ARG A 54 -22.31 -11.95 -7.23
CA ARG A 54 -23.64 -11.41 -6.96
C ARG A 54 -23.86 -10.13 -7.77
N TRP A 55 -25.10 -9.93 -8.22
CA TRP A 55 -25.58 -8.70 -8.89
C TRP A 55 -25.74 -7.51 -7.91
N ASP A 56 -24.94 -7.50 -6.85
CA ASP A 56 -25.03 -6.59 -5.72
C ASP A 56 -23.68 -5.88 -5.58
N THR A 57 -23.63 -4.86 -4.72
CA THR A 57 -22.42 -4.07 -4.48
C THR A 57 -21.25 -4.98 -4.09
N PRO A 58 -20.06 -4.81 -4.72
CA PRO A 58 -18.87 -5.57 -4.37
C PRO A 58 -18.58 -5.53 -2.86
N PRO A 59 -18.15 -6.66 -2.27
CA PRO A 59 -17.86 -6.73 -0.84
C PRO A 59 -16.86 -5.66 -0.40
N PHE A 60 -15.93 -5.27 -1.28
CA PHE A 60 -14.99 -4.17 -1.08
C PHE A 60 -15.65 -2.86 -0.62
N PHE A 61 -16.78 -2.48 -1.22
CA PHE A 61 -17.47 -1.25 -0.85
C PHE A 61 -18.33 -1.40 0.39
N LYS A 62 -18.97 -2.56 0.58
CA LYS A 62 -19.79 -2.83 1.77
C LYS A 62 -18.97 -2.73 3.04
N GLU A 63 -17.80 -3.36 3.06
CA GLU A 63 -16.88 -3.33 4.19
C GLU A 63 -16.33 -1.94 4.51
N ARG A 64 -16.32 -1.02 3.53
CA ARG A 64 -15.83 0.36 3.69
C ARG A 64 -16.92 1.32 4.15
N ILE A 65 -18.18 1.04 3.82
CA ILE A 65 -19.34 1.85 4.21
C ILE A 65 -19.82 1.49 5.61
N GLU A 66 -19.68 0.22 6.01
CA GLU A 66 -20.07 -0.27 7.35
C GLU A 66 -19.06 0.09 8.46
N ARG A 67 -17.88 0.62 8.13
CA ARG A 67 -16.80 0.95 9.08
C ARG A 67 -16.78 2.39 9.54
#